data_AF-F0GE52-F1
#
_entry.id   AF-F0GE52-F1
#
_cell.length_a   1.000
_cell.length_b   1.000
_cell.length_c   1.000
_cell.angle_alpha   90.00
_cell.angle_beta   90.00
_cell.angle_gamma   90.00
#
_symmetry.space_group_name_H-M   'P 1'
#
loop_
_entity.id
_entity.type
_entity.pdbx_description
1 polymer ?
#
loop_
_entity_poly.entity_id
_entity_poly.type
_entity_poly.pdbx_seq_one_letter_code
_entity_poly.pdbx_strand_id
1 'polypeptide(L)'
;ADTLTDAGLFDESDALLKTELPRSSTPYYFMSGLAANAKARGDKAAALDWYRKAYDAATGPATKLRWGATYFANAVQLAPDDSARIEGIAASVLAQAGKTRDAFYGANLRALTKVVAQLNRWRSGGAHDAAVRTVVRQFDEVCGKLPAGDPQAAACAKLIQPVKA
;
A
#
# COMPACT_ATOMS: atom_id res chain seq x y z
N ALA A 1 22.68 3.72 2.98
CA ALA A 1 21.68 3.13 3.90
C ALA A 1 21.51 1.66 3.58
N ASP A 2 21.17 1.30 2.33
CA ASP A 2 20.94 -0.10 1.92
C ASP A 2 22.10 -1.05 2.29
N THR A 3 23.36 -0.68 2.02
CA THR A 3 24.52 -1.49 2.42
C THR A 3 24.63 -1.71 3.94
N LEU A 4 24.21 -0.74 4.75
CA LEU A 4 24.19 -0.88 6.21
C LEU A 4 23.07 -1.85 6.63
N THR A 5 21.89 -1.71 6.02
CA THR A 5 20.76 -2.62 6.22
C THR A 5 21.13 -4.06 5.83
N ASP A 6 21.79 -4.27 4.70
CA ASP A 6 22.25 -5.59 4.23
C ASP A 6 23.31 -6.19 5.17
N ALA A 7 24.11 -5.36 5.84
CA ALA A 7 25.06 -5.75 6.87
C ALA A 7 24.43 -5.94 8.27
N GLY A 8 23.12 -5.73 8.43
CA GLY A 8 22.42 -5.78 9.73
C GLY A 8 22.65 -4.57 10.63
N LEU A 9 23.31 -3.53 10.14
CA LEU A 9 23.61 -2.27 10.82
C LEU A 9 22.40 -1.31 10.76
N PHE A 10 21.30 -1.73 11.38
CA PHE A 10 20.02 -1.02 11.28
C PHE A 10 20.02 0.34 11.98
N ASP A 11 20.76 0.49 13.08
CA ASP A 11 20.80 1.74 13.84
C ASP A 11 21.55 2.83 13.07
N GLU A 12 22.67 2.47 12.45
CA GLU A 12 23.46 3.34 11.57
C GLU A 12 22.67 3.70 10.30
N SER A 13 21.97 2.71 9.73
CA SER A 13 21.06 2.93 8.60
C SER A 13 19.95 3.91 8.98
N ASP A 14 19.29 3.71 10.13
CA ASP A 14 18.24 4.59 10.63
C ASP A 14 18.76 6.00 10.92
N ALA A 15 19.94 6.13 11.53
CA ALA A 15 20.56 7.43 11.83
C ALA A 15 20.85 8.22 10.55
N LEU A 16 21.41 7.57 9.53
CA LEU A 16 21.65 8.17 8.22
C LEU A 16 20.33 8.59 7.57
N LEU A 17 19.34 7.69 7.49
CA LEU A 17 18.04 7.97 6.86
C LEU A 17 17.31 9.14 7.55
N LYS A 18 17.30 9.18 8.88
CA LYS A 18 16.66 10.27 9.65
C LYS A 18 17.35 11.61 9.43
N THR A 19 18.67 11.63 9.29
CA THR A 19 19.45 12.85 9.00
C THR A 19 19.07 13.46 7.66
N GLU A 20 18.73 12.63 6.67
CA GLU A 20 18.38 13.07 5.31
C GLU A 20 16.88 13.42 5.13
N LEU A 21 16.00 13.01 6.05
CA LEU A 21 14.57 13.35 6.00
C LEU A 21 14.28 14.84 5.78
N PRO A 22 14.83 15.79 6.59
CA PRO A 22 14.55 17.21 6.39
C PRO A 22 15.24 17.82 5.18
N ARG A 23 16.16 17.09 4.52
CA ARG A 23 16.99 17.60 3.41
C ARG A 23 16.46 17.23 2.03
N SER A 24 15.47 16.33 1.95
CA SER A 24 14.97 15.81 0.69
C SER A 24 13.57 16.32 0.34
N SER A 25 13.37 16.61 -0.95
CA SER A 25 12.05 16.89 -1.52
C SER A 25 11.20 15.63 -1.71
N THR A 26 11.77 14.45 -1.51
CA THR A 26 11.10 13.15 -1.62
C THR A 26 11.35 12.27 -0.37
N PRO A 27 11.03 12.77 0.84
CA PRO A 27 11.41 12.13 2.10
C PRO A 27 10.75 10.76 2.30
N TYR A 28 9.65 10.50 1.58
CA TYR A 28 8.93 9.24 1.58
C TYR A 28 9.76 8.03 1.11
N TYR A 29 10.87 8.23 0.38
CA TYR A 29 11.83 7.15 0.09
C TYR A 29 12.61 6.73 1.34
N PHE A 30 13.13 7.69 2.10
CA PHE A 30 13.85 7.40 3.34
C PHE A 30 12.92 6.83 4.41
N MET A 31 11.67 7.31 4.49
CA MET A 31 10.65 6.74 5.37
C MET A 31 10.34 5.27 5.01
N SER A 32 10.33 4.89 3.72
CA SER A 32 10.20 3.49 3.33
C SER A 32 11.40 2.64 3.77
N GLY A 33 12.62 3.20 3.72
CA GLY A 33 13.82 2.54 4.25
C GLY A 33 13.74 2.32 5.77
N LEU A 34 13.33 3.34 6.52
CA LEU A 34 13.09 3.24 7.97
C LEU A 34 12.01 2.19 8.31
N ALA A 35 10.95 2.13 7.51
CA ALA A 35 9.91 1.10 7.66
C ALA A 35 10.47 -0.32 7.40
N ALA A 36 11.32 -0.47 6.38
CA ALA A 36 11.95 -1.76 6.05
C ALA A 36 12.92 -2.21 7.15
N ASN A 37 13.75 -1.31 7.68
CA ASN A 37 14.64 -1.60 8.81
C ASN A 37 13.84 -2.00 10.05
N ALA A 38 12.78 -1.24 10.39
CA ALA A 38 11.88 -1.55 11.49
C ALA A 38 11.22 -2.94 11.35
N LYS A 39 10.78 -3.26 10.14
CA LYS A 39 10.22 -4.57 9.82
C LYS A 39 11.25 -5.68 9.97
N ALA A 40 12.47 -5.48 9.49
CA ALA A 40 13.56 -6.47 9.55
C ALA A 40 13.95 -6.80 11.00
N ARG A 41 13.95 -5.82 11.91
CA ARG A 41 14.18 -6.02 13.35
C ARG A 41 12.96 -6.52 14.13
N GLY A 42 11.84 -6.81 13.46
CA GLY A 42 10.60 -7.30 14.10
C GLY A 42 9.75 -6.23 14.79
N ASP A 43 10.12 -4.95 14.67
CA ASP A 43 9.35 -3.83 15.22
C ASP A 43 8.18 -3.47 14.30
N LYS A 44 7.11 -4.26 14.42
CA LYS A 44 5.88 -4.13 13.63
C LYS A 44 5.24 -2.75 13.79
N ALA A 45 5.24 -2.20 14.99
CA ALA A 45 4.60 -0.92 15.29
C ALA A 45 5.34 0.23 14.59
N ALA A 46 6.66 0.31 14.74
CA ALA A 46 7.45 1.33 14.06
C ALA A 46 7.43 1.16 12.54
N ALA A 47 7.43 -0.07 12.04
CA ALA A 47 7.32 -0.31 10.60
C ALA A 47 6.02 0.25 10.03
N LEU A 48 4.88 -0.01 10.68
CA LEU A 48 3.59 0.52 10.26
C LEU A 48 3.50 2.05 10.37
N ASP A 49 4.09 2.64 11.41
CA ASP A 49 4.16 4.09 11.54
C ASP A 49 4.99 4.74 10.42
N TRP A 50 6.14 4.17 10.08
CA TRP A 50 6.96 4.67 8.98
C TRP A 50 6.33 4.48 7.60
N TYR A 51 5.66 3.35 7.34
CA TYR A 51 4.90 3.18 6.09
C TYR A 51 3.75 4.19 5.98
N ARG A 52 3.05 4.49 7.08
CA ARG A 52 2.03 5.54 7.14
C ARG A 52 2.63 6.91 6.81
N LYS A 53 3.71 7.30 7.49
CA LYS A 53 4.42 8.57 7.23
C LYS A 53 4.88 8.68 5.78
N ALA A 54 5.41 7.60 5.21
CA ALA A 54 5.84 7.55 3.82
C ALA A 54 4.65 7.77 2.85
N TYR A 55 3.49 7.16 3.14
CA TYR A 55 2.27 7.37 2.37
C TYR A 55 1.73 8.80 2.50
N ASP A 56 1.71 9.35 3.71
CA ASP A 56 1.22 10.71 3.98
C ASP A 56 2.08 11.75 3.25
N ALA A 57 3.40 11.56 3.24
CA ALA A 57 4.39 12.44 2.61
C ALA A 57 4.53 12.25 1.09
N ALA A 58 3.98 11.18 0.51
CA ALA A 58 4.04 10.96 -0.93
C ALA A 58 3.26 12.05 -1.69
N THR A 59 3.85 12.63 -2.72
CA THR A 59 3.23 13.73 -3.49
C THR A 59 2.86 13.29 -4.90
N GLY A 60 1.66 13.66 -5.34
CA GLY A 60 1.09 13.32 -6.64
C GLY A 60 0.24 12.03 -6.61
N PRO A 61 -0.83 11.94 -7.44
CA PRO A 61 -1.79 10.83 -7.38
C PRO A 61 -1.14 9.45 -7.57
N ALA A 62 -0.30 9.28 -8.59
CA ALA A 62 0.38 8.01 -8.88
C ALA A 62 1.35 7.59 -7.77
N THR A 63 2.14 8.52 -7.23
CA THR A 63 3.06 8.25 -6.11
C THR A 63 2.28 7.88 -4.85
N LYS A 64 1.24 8.63 -4.49
CA LYS A 64 0.36 8.29 -3.35
C LYS A 64 -0.23 6.90 -3.52
N LEU A 65 -0.75 6.56 -4.70
CA LEU A 65 -1.30 5.24 -4.97
C LEU A 65 -0.27 4.11 -4.73
N ARG A 66 0.96 4.29 -5.23
CA ARG A 66 2.05 3.30 -5.07
C ARG A 66 2.50 3.12 -3.63
N TRP A 67 2.66 4.21 -2.88
CA TRP A 67 3.03 4.15 -1.46
C TRP A 67 1.90 3.59 -0.61
N GLY A 68 0.66 3.97 -0.92
CA GLY A 68 -0.53 3.43 -0.27
C GLY A 68 -0.68 1.92 -0.47
N ALA A 69 -0.46 1.42 -1.68
CA ALA A 69 -0.42 -0.02 -1.95
C ALA A 69 0.69 -0.74 -1.16
N THR A 70 1.83 -0.09 -0.95
CA THR A 70 2.92 -0.63 -0.12
C THR A 70 2.56 -0.62 1.36
N TYR A 71 1.94 0.45 1.85
CA TYR A 71 1.46 0.52 3.23
C TYR A 71 0.39 -0.54 3.50
N PHE A 72 -0.61 -0.66 2.62
CA PHE A 72 -1.65 -1.69 2.70
C PHE A 72 -1.07 -3.09 2.79
N ALA A 73 -0.17 -3.44 1.87
CA ALA A 73 0.45 -4.77 1.85
C ALA A 73 1.23 -5.09 3.14
N ASN A 74 1.90 -4.10 3.72
CA ASN A 74 2.60 -4.29 4.98
C ASN A 74 1.66 -4.29 6.18
N ALA A 75 0.55 -3.56 6.15
CA ALA A 75 -0.49 -3.64 7.19
C ALA A 75 -1.09 -5.04 7.28
N VAL A 76 -1.47 -5.63 6.15
CA VAL A 76 -1.94 -7.02 6.08
C VAL A 76 -0.91 -7.99 6.67
N GLN A 77 0.37 -7.81 6.35
CA GLN A 77 1.43 -8.72 6.84
C GLN A 77 1.75 -8.53 8.33
N LEU A 78 1.79 -7.30 8.82
CA LEU A 78 2.33 -6.98 10.15
C LEU A 78 1.24 -6.94 11.22
N ALA A 79 0.00 -6.63 10.84
CA ALA A 79 -1.15 -6.53 11.74
C ALA A 79 -2.41 -7.13 11.10
N PRO A 80 -2.43 -8.42 10.72
CA PRO A 80 -3.57 -9.04 10.02
C PRO A 80 -4.87 -8.99 10.84
N ASP A 81 -4.79 -8.97 12.16
CA ASP A 81 -5.95 -8.92 13.06
C ASP A 81 -6.55 -7.51 13.22
N ASP A 82 -5.85 -6.46 12.79
CA ASP A 82 -6.33 -5.07 12.81
C ASP A 82 -7.13 -4.77 11.53
N SER A 83 -8.26 -5.46 11.38
CA SER A 83 -9.12 -5.31 10.19
C SER A 83 -9.58 -3.87 9.97
N ALA A 84 -9.88 -3.14 11.04
CA ALA A 84 -10.30 -1.74 10.96
C ALA A 84 -9.22 -0.85 10.33
N ARG A 85 -7.94 -1.01 10.73
CA ARG A 85 -6.82 -0.31 10.09
C ARG A 85 -6.69 -0.69 8.62
N ILE A 86 -6.72 -1.99 8.31
CA ILE A 86 -6.51 -2.48 6.94
C ILE A 86 -7.62 -1.97 6.00
N GLU A 87 -8.88 -2.01 6.43
CA GLU A 87 -10.01 -1.44 5.70
C GLU A 87 -9.86 0.06 5.49
N GLY A 88 -9.45 0.81 6.52
CA GLY A 88 -9.21 2.25 6.42
C GLY A 88 -8.10 2.59 5.41
N ILE A 89 -7.02 1.81 5.39
CA ILE A 89 -5.94 1.98 4.41
C ILE A 89 -6.47 1.66 3.00
N ALA A 90 -7.20 0.56 2.83
CA ALA A 90 -7.78 0.19 1.54
C ALA A 90 -8.70 1.30 0.99
N ALA A 91 -9.61 1.82 1.82
CA ALA A 91 -10.49 2.91 1.45
C ALA A 91 -9.72 4.14 0.97
N SER A 92 -8.65 4.50 1.68
CA SER A 92 -7.78 5.62 1.30
C SER A 92 -7.05 5.38 -0.03
N VAL A 93 -6.50 4.18 -0.24
CA VAL A 93 -5.85 3.77 -1.49
C VAL A 93 -6.81 3.83 -2.68
N LEU A 94 -8.04 3.31 -2.50
CA LEU A 94 -9.07 3.31 -3.53
C LEU A 94 -9.57 4.73 -3.85
N ALA A 95 -9.67 5.60 -2.85
CA ALA A 95 -9.94 7.01 -3.07
C ALA A 95 -8.81 7.70 -3.89
N GLN A 96 -7.55 7.30 -3.73
CA GLN A 96 -6.46 7.80 -4.60
C GLN A 96 -6.53 7.22 -6.01
N ALA A 97 -6.93 5.95 -6.16
CA ALA A 97 -7.14 5.34 -7.47
C ALA A 97 -8.21 6.11 -8.25
N GLY A 98 -9.34 6.46 -7.62
CA GLY A 98 -10.39 7.29 -8.26
C GLY A 98 -9.94 8.71 -8.65
N LYS A 99 -8.82 9.21 -8.11
CA LYS A 99 -8.23 10.52 -8.46
C LYS A 99 -7.09 10.42 -9.47
N THR A 100 -6.63 9.21 -9.79
CA THR A 100 -5.48 8.98 -10.66
C THR A 100 -5.98 8.64 -12.06
N ARG A 101 -5.70 9.52 -13.04
CA ARG A 101 -6.23 9.39 -14.42
C ARG A 101 -5.97 8.03 -15.06
N ASP A 102 -4.82 7.44 -14.77
CA ASP A 102 -4.33 6.17 -15.31
C ASP A 102 -4.14 5.12 -14.20
N ALA A 103 -5.03 5.10 -13.21
CA ALA A 103 -4.95 4.22 -12.04
C ALA A 103 -4.83 2.74 -12.42
N PHE A 104 -5.43 2.33 -13.55
CA PHE A 104 -5.50 0.95 -14.00
C PHE A 104 -4.56 0.64 -15.17
N TYR A 105 -3.49 1.44 -15.35
CA TYR A 105 -2.42 1.18 -16.31
C TYR A 105 -1.03 1.07 -15.66
N GLY A 106 -0.10 0.44 -16.37
CA GLY A 106 1.34 0.50 -16.10
C GLY A 106 1.72 0.24 -14.63
N ALA A 107 2.43 1.19 -14.03
CA ALA A 107 2.92 1.08 -12.65
C ALA A 107 1.79 1.17 -11.61
N ASN A 108 0.72 1.91 -11.89
CA ASN A 108 -0.44 2.05 -11.00
C ASN A 108 -1.22 0.74 -10.94
N LEU A 109 -1.44 0.10 -12.10
CA LEU A 109 -2.05 -1.22 -12.17
C LEU A 109 -1.26 -2.23 -11.35
N ARG A 110 0.07 -2.28 -11.49
CA ARG A 110 0.92 -3.19 -10.69
C ARG A 110 0.78 -2.95 -9.18
N ALA A 111 0.65 -1.69 -8.76
CA ALA A 111 0.43 -1.36 -7.36
C ALA A 111 -0.93 -1.90 -6.87
N LEU A 112 -2.00 -1.73 -7.64
CA LEU A 112 -3.32 -2.27 -7.31
C LEU A 112 -3.38 -3.81 -7.39
N THR A 113 -2.65 -4.44 -8.31
CA THR A 113 -2.47 -5.91 -8.33
C THR A 113 -1.86 -6.42 -7.04
N LYS A 114 -0.90 -5.69 -6.47
CA LYS A 114 -0.34 -6.03 -5.16
C LYS A 114 -1.40 -5.95 -4.05
N VAL A 115 -2.27 -4.94 -4.08
CA VAL A 115 -3.39 -4.81 -3.11
C VAL A 115 -4.32 -6.01 -3.21
N VAL A 116 -4.79 -6.37 -4.41
CA VAL A 116 -5.69 -7.52 -4.60
C VAL A 116 -5.02 -8.84 -4.21
N ALA A 117 -3.74 -9.04 -4.56
CA ALA A 117 -3.01 -10.23 -4.17
C ALA A 117 -2.91 -10.37 -2.63
N GLN A 118 -2.75 -9.25 -1.91
CA GLN A 118 -2.72 -9.25 -0.45
C GLN A 118 -4.11 -9.47 0.17
N LEU A 119 -5.17 -8.90 -0.41
CA LEU A 119 -6.55 -9.20 0.01
C LEU A 119 -6.86 -10.70 -0.11
N ASN A 120 -6.46 -11.32 -1.23
CA ASN A 120 -6.68 -12.75 -1.43
C ASN A 120 -5.92 -13.62 -0.41
N ARG A 121 -4.70 -13.21 -0.07
CA ARG A 121 -3.91 -13.88 0.98
C ARG A 121 -4.50 -13.68 2.37
N TRP A 122 -4.96 -12.47 2.67
CA TRP A 122 -5.56 -12.12 3.96
C TRP A 122 -6.85 -12.89 4.22
N ARG A 123 -7.64 -13.12 3.16
CA ARG A 123 -8.85 -13.96 3.16
C ARG A 123 -8.60 -15.44 3.47
N SER A 124 -7.36 -15.92 3.30
CA SER A 124 -7.07 -17.36 3.24
C SER A 124 -7.61 -18.12 4.45
N GLY A 125 -8.29 -19.24 4.20
CA GLY A 125 -8.91 -20.07 5.25
C GLY A 125 -10.23 -19.52 5.81
N GLY A 126 -10.85 -18.50 5.17
CA GLY A 126 -12.11 -17.89 5.59
C GLY A 126 -11.96 -16.81 6.67
N ALA A 127 -10.72 -16.48 7.05
CA ALA A 127 -10.45 -15.38 7.98
C ALA A 127 -10.64 -14.02 7.28
N HIS A 128 -11.10 -13.01 8.02
CA HIS A 128 -11.27 -11.62 7.54
C HIS A 128 -12.20 -11.44 6.32
N ASP A 129 -13.02 -12.45 6.03
CA ASP A 129 -13.96 -12.52 4.91
C ASP A 129 -14.87 -11.29 4.80
N ALA A 130 -15.42 -10.84 5.94
CA ALA A 130 -16.26 -9.65 6.01
C ALA A 130 -15.50 -8.37 5.62
N ALA A 131 -14.27 -8.23 6.11
CA ALA A 131 -13.41 -7.09 5.80
C ALA A 131 -13.03 -7.05 4.32
N VAL A 132 -12.67 -8.21 3.76
CA VAL A 132 -12.36 -8.34 2.34
C VAL A 132 -13.58 -7.99 1.48
N ARG A 133 -14.78 -8.46 1.84
CA ARG A 133 -16.03 -8.07 1.14
C ARG A 133 -16.29 -6.56 1.19
N THR A 134 -16.02 -5.90 2.32
CA THR A 134 -16.11 -4.44 2.41
C THR A 134 -15.17 -3.76 1.43
N VAL A 135 -13.90 -4.19 1.35
CA VAL A 135 -12.91 -3.62 0.43
C VAL A 135 -13.27 -3.91 -1.03
N VAL A 136 -13.78 -5.10 -1.34
CA VAL A 136 -14.24 -5.47 -2.69
C VAL A 136 -15.37 -4.55 -3.16
N ARG A 137 -16.35 -4.25 -2.30
CA ARG A 137 -17.43 -3.30 -2.61
C ARG A 137 -16.89 -1.90 -2.93
N GLN A 138 -15.94 -1.41 -2.14
CA GLN A 138 -15.29 -0.12 -2.41
C GLN A 138 -14.55 -0.12 -3.76
N PHE A 139 -13.93 -1.26 -4.12
CA PHE A 139 -13.26 -1.43 -5.40
C PHE A 139 -14.26 -1.36 -6.57
N ASP A 140 -15.40 -2.03 -6.44
CA ASP A 140 -16.48 -1.99 -7.43
C ASP A 140 -17.06 -0.59 -7.62
N GLU A 141 -17.22 0.17 -6.54
CA GLU A 141 -17.64 1.58 -6.61
C GLU A 141 -16.63 2.44 -7.39
N VAL A 142 -15.32 2.18 -7.25
CA VAL A 142 -14.30 2.88 -8.05
C VAL A 142 -14.36 2.44 -9.51
N CYS A 143 -14.46 1.13 -9.79
CA CYS A 143 -14.59 0.63 -11.16
C CYS A 143 -15.83 1.21 -11.86
N GLY A 144 -16.97 1.29 -11.16
CA GLY A 144 -18.23 1.79 -11.70
C GLY A 144 -18.26 3.29 -12.00
N LYS A 145 -17.30 4.06 -11.45
CA LYS A 145 -17.13 5.50 -11.74
C LYS A 145 -16.25 5.77 -12.96
N LEU A 146 -15.61 4.75 -13.52
CA LEU A 146 -14.79 4.91 -14.73
C LEU A 146 -15.69 5.21 -15.95
N PRO A 147 -15.25 6.06 -16.89
CA PRO A 147 -16.04 6.40 -18.07
C PRO A 147 -16.42 5.16 -18.90
N ALA A 148 -17.65 5.13 -19.41
CA ALA A 148 -18.08 4.09 -20.32
C ALA A 148 -17.19 4.05 -21.57
N GLY A 149 -16.71 2.86 -21.94
CA GLY A 149 -15.80 2.68 -23.08
C GLY A 149 -14.32 2.92 -22.77
N ASP A 150 -13.94 3.37 -21.57
CA ASP A 150 -12.54 3.42 -21.14
C ASP A 150 -12.03 1.98 -20.90
N PRO A 151 -10.94 1.52 -21.55
CA PRO A 151 -10.37 0.20 -21.29
C PRO A 151 -9.94 -0.02 -19.82
N GLN A 152 -9.76 1.06 -19.03
CA GLN A 152 -9.55 0.96 -17.58
C GLN A 152 -10.69 0.27 -16.85
N ALA A 153 -11.94 0.40 -17.31
CA ALA A 153 -13.08 -0.25 -16.68
C ALA A 153 -12.93 -1.79 -16.73
N ALA A 154 -12.55 -2.32 -17.89
CA ALA A 154 -12.27 -3.75 -18.07
C ALA A 154 -11.05 -4.20 -17.25
N ALA A 155 -9.99 -3.38 -17.20
CA ALA A 155 -8.81 -3.67 -16.39
C ALA A 155 -9.15 -3.72 -14.88
N CYS A 156 -9.93 -2.75 -14.38
CA CYS A 156 -10.41 -2.67 -13.01
C CYS A 156 -11.29 -3.89 -12.65
N ALA A 157 -12.26 -4.20 -13.50
CA ALA A 157 -13.15 -5.34 -13.30
C ALA A 157 -12.40 -6.67 -13.28
N LYS A 158 -11.43 -6.86 -14.19
CA LYS A 158 -10.58 -8.06 -14.24
C LYS A 158 -9.69 -8.19 -13.01
N LEU A 159 -9.14 -7.06 -12.54
CA LEU A 159 -8.21 -6.99 -11.43
C LEU A 159 -8.83 -7.51 -10.12
N ILE A 160 -10.09 -7.17 -9.83
CA ILE A 160 -10.73 -7.52 -8.56
C ILE A 160 -11.34 -8.93 -8.53
N GLN A 161 -11.49 -9.61 -9.68
CA GLN A 161 -12.11 -10.94 -9.76
C GLN A 161 -11.57 -11.98 -8.75
N PRO A 162 -10.25 -12.10 -8.51
CA PRO A 162 -9.73 -13.15 -7.63
C PRO A 162 -10.25 -13.11 -6.19
N VAL A 163 -10.72 -11.94 -5.73
CA VAL A 163 -11.19 -11.74 -4.34
C VAL A 163 -12.70 -11.62 -4.21
N LYS A 164 -13.44 -11.75 -5.33
CA LYS A 164 -14.91 -11.74 -5.34
C LYS A 164 -15.54 -13.10 -5.04
N ALA A 165 -14.78 -14.18 -5.22
CA ALA A 165 -15.23 -15.57 -5.04
C ALA A 165 -15.41 -15.96 -3.58
#